data_AF-A0A922WML4-F1
#
_entry.id   AF-A0A922WML4-F1
#
_cell.length_a   1.000
_cell.length_b   1.000
_cell.length_c   1.000
_cell.angle_alpha   90.00
_cell.angle_beta   90.00
_cell.angle_gamma   90.00
#
_symmetry.space_group_name_H-M   'P 1'
#
loop_
_entity.id
_entity.type
_entity.pdbx_description
1 polymer ?
#
loop_
_entity_poly.entity_id
_entity_poly.type
_entity_poly.pdbx_seq_one_letter_code
_entity_poly.pdbx_strand_id
1 'polypeptide(L)'
;MPRLVPFPTAQKPLRPLAMLAVWAIGCLTFSFSTAAPAEEKTEEAGFVSLFDGETLKNWDGNPEFWSVQDGAITGTTTPEKPTKGNTFIIWRGGETGDFELKLDYKIVGGNSGIQYRSFEVKDQPWVVGGYQGDFEAGNTYSGINYGERFRGILALRGQKTVIGDDHKPVVKEQFAEGAALQSAIKKEDWNSYRIVAKGFQFDHYINDTLMSSVTDEDMKDRRATGILALQLHAGPPMKVQFKNIRMKKLGGEEAKVSSKTDKKQVLLLAGNKSHGFGAHDHTAGCTLLAKLLNESGLPVEATMHSLQSQGWPKPEVLANADTIVIYADGGGGHPFNNHLEEIQQLVDKGTGIVCIHYGVETVTGKPGQAFLDWTGGFFEPHWSVNPHWTANYEKFPQHPITAGVQPFKINDEWYYHMRFREGMEGVTPILTDLPGPDTLKRPDGPHSGNPAVREAIAKGEPQHMAWAHERANGARGFGCSGGHVHWNWGHPEFRKLFLNGIAWTAHVEVPTTGVPIGKVGVEELLVGHDEPIPPDFNKARIDAMVAEWSK
;
A
#
# COMPACT_ATOMS: atom_id res chain seq x y z
N MET A 1 -44.04 87.43 2.08
CA MET A 1 -44.05 88.56 3.03
C MET A 1 -44.28 88.01 4.43
N PRO A 2 -43.80 88.63 5.51
CA PRO A 2 -42.47 89.22 5.77
C PRO A 2 -41.74 88.41 6.89
N ARG A 3 -40.48 88.01 6.74
CA ARG A 3 -39.21 88.71 7.11
C ARG A 3 -38.68 88.46 8.55
N LEU A 4 -37.36 88.38 8.60
CA LEU A 4 -36.41 88.85 9.63
C LEU A 4 -36.04 87.96 10.84
N VAL A 5 -34.75 87.62 10.87
CA VAL A 5 -33.91 87.28 12.04
C VAL A 5 -33.65 88.55 12.87
N PRO A 6 -33.24 88.44 14.16
CA PRO A 6 -31.86 88.85 14.47
C PRO A 6 -31.15 88.05 15.59
N PHE A 7 -29.82 87.96 15.50
CA PHE A 7 -28.89 87.77 16.63
C PHE A 7 -28.75 89.11 17.39
N PRO A 8 -28.47 89.14 18.72
CA PRO A 8 -27.10 89.01 19.26
C PRO A 8 -27.08 88.25 20.63
N THR A 9 -26.00 88.11 21.43
CA THR A 9 -24.63 88.66 21.42
C THR A 9 -23.61 87.63 21.98
N ALA A 10 -22.32 87.97 21.99
CA ALA A 10 -21.19 87.22 22.55
C ALA A 10 -20.75 87.68 23.95
N GLN A 11 -20.02 86.83 24.69
CA GLN A 11 -18.78 87.21 25.40
C GLN A 11 -17.94 85.97 25.80
N LYS A 12 -16.64 86.00 25.51
CA LYS A 12 -15.59 85.13 26.11
C LYS A 12 -14.81 85.94 27.15
N PRO A 13 -14.11 85.28 28.07
CA PRO A 13 -12.70 85.65 28.26
C PRO A 13 -11.71 84.48 28.30
N LEU A 14 -10.53 84.78 27.76
CA LEU A 14 -9.16 84.32 28.08
C LEU A 14 -8.87 82.86 28.51
N ARG A 15 -7.94 82.27 27.75
CA ARG A 15 -7.00 81.22 28.21
C ARG A 15 -5.84 81.86 29.01
N PRO A 16 -5.16 81.06 29.85
CA PRO A 16 -3.71 81.05 29.88
C PRO A 16 -3.12 79.72 29.35
N LEU A 17 -1.80 79.69 29.22
CA LEU A 17 -1.05 78.73 28.40
C LEU A 17 -0.42 77.57 29.21
N ALA A 18 -0.29 76.42 28.54
CA ALA A 18 0.78 75.42 28.65
C ALA A 18 1.18 74.82 30.02
N MET A 19 1.07 73.48 30.10
CA MET A 19 2.24 72.62 29.91
C MET A 19 1.84 71.23 29.41
N LEU A 20 2.74 70.59 28.65
CA LEU A 20 2.52 69.26 28.05
C LEU A 20 2.79 68.14 29.06
N ALA A 21 1.96 67.09 29.00
CA ALA A 21 2.39 65.71 29.25
C ALA A 21 1.67 64.82 28.25
N VAL A 22 2.42 64.25 27.29
CA VAL A 22 1.88 63.36 26.26
C VAL A 22 1.92 61.92 26.75
N TRP A 23 0.76 61.28 26.83
CA TRP A 23 0.64 59.82 26.79
C TRP A 23 -0.44 59.48 25.76
N ALA A 24 -0.01 59.10 24.56
CA ALA A 24 -0.91 58.69 23.49
C ALA A 24 -1.30 57.22 23.68
N ILE A 25 -2.48 56.96 24.25
CA ILE A 25 -3.11 55.65 24.21
C ILE A 25 -3.82 55.54 22.86
N GLY A 26 -3.22 54.80 21.92
CA GLY A 26 -3.83 54.52 20.62
C GLY A 26 -4.97 53.52 20.78
N CYS A 27 -6.22 53.98 20.64
CA CYS A 27 -7.36 53.07 20.50
C CYS A 27 -7.31 52.37 19.14
N LEU A 28 -6.74 51.17 19.07
CA LEU A 28 -7.02 50.25 17.97
C LEU A 28 -8.47 49.79 18.07
N THR A 29 -9.31 50.26 17.14
CA THR A 29 -10.63 49.67 16.89
C THR A 29 -10.43 48.34 16.17
N PHE A 30 -10.44 47.24 16.92
CA PHE A 30 -10.55 45.90 16.33
C PHE A 30 -11.95 45.71 15.76
N SER A 31 -12.11 45.93 14.45
CA SER A 31 -13.24 45.42 13.70
C SER A 31 -13.16 43.90 13.70
N PHE A 32 -13.94 43.25 14.56
CA PHE A 32 -14.20 41.82 14.47
C PHE A 32 -14.99 41.53 13.19
N SER A 33 -14.26 41.30 12.09
CA SER A 33 -14.83 40.59 10.96
C SER A 33 -15.15 39.18 11.44
N THR A 34 -16.43 38.86 11.55
CA THR A 34 -16.90 37.49 11.79
C THR A 34 -16.62 36.69 10.53
N ALA A 35 -15.40 36.17 10.41
CA ALA A 35 -15.12 35.10 9.48
C ALA A 35 -16.13 33.99 9.76
N ALA A 36 -16.91 33.62 8.74
CA ALA A 36 -17.70 32.41 8.82
C ALA A 36 -16.73 31.25 9.16
N PRO A 37 -17.10 30.34 10.07
CA PRO A 37 -16.26 29.18 10.33
C PRO A 37 -15.98 28.49 9.00
N ALA A 38 -14.71 28.28 8.68
CA ALA A 38 -14.35 27.46 7.53
C ALA A 38 -14.99 26.09 7.75
N GLU A 39 -15.72 25.59 6.76
CA GLU A 39 -16.28 24.24 6.84
C GLU A 39 -15.11 23.27 7.01
N GLU A 40 -15.00 22.66 8.20
CA GLU A 40 -14.14 21.51 8.39
C GLU A 40 -14.59 20.46 7.37
N LYS A 41 -13.74 20.21 6.37
CA LYS A 41 -13.95 19.13 5.41
C LYS A 41 -13.89 17.82 6.19
N THR A 42 -15.04 17.34 6.63
CA THR A 42 -15.18 16.01 7.24
C THR A 42 -14.66 14.99 6.23
N GLU A 43 -13.52 14.39 6.52
CA GLU A 43 -12.95 13.33 5.67
C GLU A 43 -13.93 12.14 5.67
N GLU A 44 -14.61 11.96 4.53
CA GLU A 44 -15.54 10.84 4.36
C GLU A 44 -14.73 9.54 4.42
N ALA A 45 -14.98 8.74 5.46
CA ALA A 45 -14.08 7.64 5.82
C ALA A 45 -13.81 6.66 4.66
N GLY A 46 -12.52 6.53 4.33
CA GLY A 46 -11.98 5.75 3.23
C GLY A 46 -11.67 6.54 1.95
N PHE A 47 -12.07 7.82 1.83
CA PHE A 47 -11.71 8.67 0.70
C PHE A 47 -10.44 9.49 0.98
N VAL A 48 -9.45 9.40 0.09
CA VAL A 48 -8.24 10.23 0.10
C VAL A 48 -8.37 11.33 -0.95
N SER A 49 -8.05 12.58 -0.60
CA SER A 49 -8.02 13.68 -1.58
C SER A 49 -6.85 13.52 -2.55
N LEU A 50 -7.12 13.60 -3.85
CA LEU A 50 -6.11 13.52 -4.92
C LEU A 50 -5.61 14.89 -5.36
N PHE A 51 -6.23 15.96 -4.87
CA PHE A 51 -5.91 17.35 -5.19
C PHE A 51 -6.01 18.22 -3.92
N ASP A 52 -5.05 19.12 -3.74
CA ASP A 52 -4.94 19.99 -2.56
C ASP A 52 -5.84 21.25 -2.65
N GLY A 53 -6.22 21.66 -3.86
CA GLY A 53 -6.93 22.91 -4.13
C GLY A 53 -6.02 24.08 -4.51
N GLU A 54 -4.71 23.90 -4.46
CA GLU A 54 -3.72 24.98 -4.59
C GLU A 54 -2.71 24.73 -5.71
N THR A 55 -2.28 23.48 -5.93
CA THR A 55 -1.18 23.13 -6.82
C THR A 55 -1.48 21.93 -7.71
N LEU A 56 -0.83 21.85 -8.88
CA LEU A 56 -0.84 20.65 -9.71
C LEU A 56 0.18 19.59 -9.20
N LYS A 57 0.45 19.54 -7.89
CA LYS A 57 1.33 18.51 -7.32
C LYS A 57 0.72 17.13 -7.57
N ASN A 58 1.53 16.23 -8.11
CA ASN A 58 1.12 14.90 -8.60
C ASN A 58 0.13 14.95 -9.79
N TRP A 59 0.02 16.07 -10.52
CA TRP A 59 -0.79 16.19 -11.74
C TRP A 59 0.07 16.70 -12.90
N ASP A 60 0.19 15.89 -13.94
CA ASP A 60 1.06 16.12 -15.09
C ASP A 60 0.22 16.32 -16.37
N GLY A 61 0.22 17.54 -16.89
CA GLY A 61 -0.54 17.96 -18.05
C GLY A 61 0.15 19.14 -18.73
N ASN A 62 -0.19 19.41 -20.00
CA ASN A 62 0.41 20.53 -20.72
C ASN A 62 0.15 21.88 -20.00
N PRO A 63 1.19 22.59 -19.52
CA PRO A 63 1.04 23.85 -18.78
C PRO A 63 0.51 25.01 -19.65
N GLU A 64 0.44 24.87 -20.97
CA GLU A 64 -0.24 25.84 -21.84
C GLU A 64 -1.77 25.85 -21.66
N PHE A 65 -2.33 24.73 -21.20
CA PHE A 65 -3.78 24.49 -21.12
C PHE A 65 -4.30 24.25 -19.69
N TRP A 66 -3.45 23.74 -18.79
CA TRP A 66 -3.83 23.34 -17.43
C TRP A 66 -3.25 24.27 -16.36
N SER A 67 -4.09 24.69 -15.43
CA SER A 67 -3.73 25.54 -14.29
C SER A 67 -4.63 25.26 -13.09
N VAL A 68 -4.31 25.78 -11.90
CA VAL A 68 -5.26 25.88 -10.79
C VAL A 68 -5.93 27.24 -10.84
N GLN A 69 -7.27 27.27 -10.79
CA GLN A 69 -8.08 28.50 -10.68
C GLN A 69 -9.23 28.23 -9.70
N ASP A 70 -9.51 29.17 -8.80
CA ASP A 70 -10.66 29.12 -7.87
C ASP A 70 -10.79 27.81 -7.06
N GLY A 71 -9.66 27.23 -6.65
CA GLY A 71 -9.64 25.96 -5.92
C GLY A 71 -9.90 24.72 -6.78
N ALA A 72 -9.73 24.81 -8.11
CA ALA A 72 -10.03 23.76 -9.08
C ALA A 72 -8.93 23.57 -10.14
N ILE A 73 -8.61 22.32 -10.46
CA ILE A 73 -7.84 21.96 -11.66
C ILE A 73 -8.64 22.42 -12.87
N THR A 74 -8.07 23.30 -13.67
CA THR A 74 -8.76 24.05 -14.72
C THR A 74 -8.06 23.86 -16.06
N GLY A 75 -8.76 23.23 -17.00
CA GLY A 75 -8.37 23.12 -18.41
C GLY A 75 -9.08 24.18 -19.25
N THR A 76 -8.40 24.86 -20.16
CA THR A 76 -9.02 25.89 -21.02
C THR A 76 -8.46 25.89 -22.44
N THR A 77 -9.34 25.95 -23.44
CA THR A 77 -9.01 26.28 -24.83
C THR A 77 -9.68 27.59 -25.23
N THR A 78 -9.03 28.37 -26.09
CA THR A 78 -9.57 29.63 -26.66
C THR A 78 -9.52 29.59 -28.18
N PRO A 79 -10.18 30.50 -28.93
CA PRO A 79 -10.05 30.56 -30.39
C PRO A 79 -8.59 30.71 -30.85
N GLU A 80 -7.77 31.42 -30.07
CA GLU A 80 -6.34 31.69 -30.32
C GLU A 80 -5.44 30.55 -29.83
N LYS A 81 -5.92 29.75 -28.87
CA LYS A 81 -5.23 28.58 -28.29
C LYS A 81 -6.12 27.33 -28.30
N PRO A 82 -6.40 26.75 -29.49
CA PRO A 82 -7.01 25.43 -29.57
C PRO A 82 -5.97 24.34 -29.30
N THR A 83 -6.38 23.24 -28.66
CA THR A 83 -5.57 22.02 -28.65
C THR A 83 -5.66 21.29 -30.00
N LYS A 84 -4.57 20.65 -30.42
CA LYS A 84 -4.45 19.92 -31.71
C LYS A 84 -4.98 18.47 -31.65
N GLY A 85 -5.46 18.04 -30.48
CA GLY A 85 -6.02 16.73 -30.18
C GLY A 85 -6.45 16.69 -28.72
N ASN A 86 -7.18 15.65 -28.30
CA ASN A 86 -7.56 15.49 -26.89
C ASN A 86 -6.29 15.44 -26.03
N THR A 87 -6.20 16.33 -25.03
CA THR A 87 -5.06 16.40 -24.11
C THR A 87 -5.55 16.17 -22.69
N PHE A 88 -4.73 15.55 -21.87
CA PHE A 88 -5.14 15.07 -20.55
C PHE A 88 -4.18 15.59 -19.47
N ILE A 89 -4.70 15.84 -18.27
CA ILE A 89 -3.87 15.98 -17.07
C ILE A 89 -3.93 14.67 -16.28
N ILE A 90 -2.77 14.04 -16.13
CA ILE A 90 -2.61 12.67 -15.62
C ILE A 90 -2.22 12.75 -14.16
N TRP A 91 -2.91 12.00 -13.31
CA TRP A 91 -2.54 11.87 -11.91
C TRP A 91 -1.33 10.92 -11.78
N ARG A 92 -0.22 11.45 -11.24
CA ARG A 92 1.05 10.74 -11.04
C ARG A 92 1.20 10.16 -9.63
N GLY A 93 0.15 10.16 -8.81
CA GLY A 93 0.18 9.60 -7.46
C GLY A 93 0.12 8.06 -7.40
N GLY A 94 -0.33 7.40 -8.47
CA GLY A 94 -0.38 5.94 -8.59
C GLY A 94 -1.31 5.47 -9.70
N GLU A 95 -1.60 4.16 -9.71
CA GLU A 95 -2.64 3.57 -10.56
C GLU A 95 -3.98 3.42 -9.83
N THR A 96 -5.05 3.40 -10.61
CA THR A 96 -6.39 3.00 -10.20
C THR A 96 -6.57 1.48 -10.35
N GLY A 97 -7.30 0.86 -9.43
CA GLY A 97 -7.69 -0.55 -9.48
C GLY A 97 -9.20 -0.69 -9.31
N ASP A 98 -9.66 -1.43 -8.30
CA ASP A 98 -11.02 -1.28 -7.77
C ASP A 98 -11.11 0.00 -6.93
N PHE A 99 -12.06 0.89 -7.21
CA PHE A 99 -12.20 2.19 -6.54
C PHE A 99 -13.61 2.79 -6.65
N GLU A 100 -13.93 3.70 -5.72
CA GLU A 100 -14.97 4.70 -5.81
C GLU A 100 -14.31 6.08 -5.90
N LEU A 101 -14.49 6.78 -7.00
CA LEU A 101 -14.02 8.15 -7.22
C LEU A 101 -15.20 9.09 -7.06
N LYS A 102 -15.01 10.18 -6.30
CA LYS A 102 -15.93 11.31 -6.21
C LYS A 102 -15.18 12.57 -6.62
N LEU A 103 -15.78 13.41 -7.45
CA LEU A 103 -15.28 14.75 -7.76
C LEU A 103 -16.44 15.68 -8.12
N ASP A 104 -16.21 16.98 -8.02
CA ASP A 104 -17.10 17.98 -8.61
C ASP A 104 -16.49 18.49 -9.91
N TYR A 105 -17.30 18.56 -10.96
CA TYR A 105 -16.92 19.16 -12.24
C TYR A 105 -17.84 20.33 -12.61
N LYS A 106 -17.28 21.26 -13.38
CA LYS A 106 -18.03 22.31 -14.09
C LYS A 106 -17.45 22.44 -15.49
N ILE A 107 -18.31 22.48 -16.50
CA ILE A 107 -17.93 22.59 -17.91
C ILE A 107 -18.72 23.70 -18.60
N VAL A 108 -18.04 24.50 -19.41
CA VAL A 108 -18.60 25.56 -20.25
C VAL A 108 -18.04 25.37 -21.66
N GLY A 109 -18.92 25.02 -22.60
CA GLY A 109 -18.52 24.56 -23.94
C GLY A 109 -17.89 23.16 -23.97
N GLY A 110 -17.94 22.51 -25.13
CA GLY A 110 -17.22 21.26 -25.39
C GLY A 110 -17.68 20.02 -24.60
N ASN A 111 -16.83 19.00 -24.66
CA ASN A 111 -16.93 17.70 -23.98
C ASN A 111 -15.64 17.50 -23.14
N SER A 112 -15.71 16.63 -22.15
CA SER A 112 -14.60 16.21 -21.30
C SER A 112 -14.94 14.84 -20.71
N GLY A 113 -13.98 14.24 -20.01
CA GLY A 113 -14.17 12.96 -19.39
C GLY A 113 -13.10 12.64 -18.35
N ILE A 114 -13.42 11.64 -17.54
CA ILE A 114 -12.58 11.10 -16.47
C ILE A 114 -12.09 9.74 -16.91
N GLN A 115 -10.81 9.65 -17.22
CA GLN A 115 -10.13 8.42 -17.64
C GLN A 115 -9.73 7.60 -16.42
N TYR A 116 -10.01 6.30 -16.43
CA TYR A 116 -9.67 5.39 -15.34
C TYR A 116 -9.30 4.00 -15.85
N ARG A 117 -8.38 3.34 -15.13
CA ARG A 117 -7.68 2.11 -15.57
C ARG A 117 -7.07 2.24 -16.97
N SER A 118 -6.79 3.48 -17.38
CA SER A 118 -6.36 3.83 -18.72
C SER A 118 -4.85 3.65 -18.89
N PHE A 119 -4.34 3.93 -20.09
CA PHE A 119 -2.93 3.85 -20.45
C PHE A 119 -2.51 5.08 -21.24
N GLU A 120 -1.24 5.48 -21.10
CA GLU A 120 -0.66 6.53 -21.94
C GLU A 120 -0.40 5.98 -23.35
N VAL A 121 -0.66 6.81 -24.36
CA VAL A 121 -0.34 6.45 -25.74
C VAL A 121 1.14 6.72 -25.97
N LYS A 122 1.85 5.65 -26.35
CA LYS A 122 3.29 5.70 -26.61
C LYS A 122 3.65 6.83 -27.59
N ASP A 123 4.74 7.53 -27.27
CA ASP A 123 5.33 8.60 -28.08
C ASP A 123 4.39 9.82 -28.32
N GLN A 124 3.30 9.96 -27.54
CA GLN A 124 2.34 11.07 -27.58
C GLN A 124 2.09 11.64 -26.17
N PRO A 125 2.78 12.71 -25.76
CA PRO A 125 2.70 13.25 -24.40
C PRO A 125 1.28 13.76 -24.09
N TRP A 126 0.80 13.44 -22.89
CA TRP A 126 -0.54 13.81 -22.41
C TRP A 126 -1.69 13.34 -23.30
N VAL A 127 -1.52 12.21 -23.99
CA VAL A 127 -2.57 11.52 -24.75
C VAL A 127 -2.76 10.13 -24.14
N VAL A 128 -4.00 9.77 -23.83
CA VAL A 128 -4.32 8.51 -23.13
C VAL A 128 -5.43 7.75 -23.86
N GLY A 129 -5.61 6.48 -23.51
CA GLY A 129 -6.75 5.66 -23.94
C GLY A 129 -7.17 4.66 -22.86
N GLY A 130 -8.42 4.21 -22.88
CA GLY A 130 -9.00 3.36 -21.85
C GLY A 130 -10.46 3.71 -21.55
N TYR A 131 -10.95 3.35 -20.36
CA TYR A 131 -12.33 3.65 -19.95
C TYR A 131 -12.46 5.11 -19.51
N GLN A 132 -13.55 5.74 -19.92
CA GLN A 132 -13.81 7.16 -19.71
C GLN A 132 -15.27 7.39 -19.26
N GLY A 133 -15.43 8.12 -18.15
CA GLY A 133 -16.70 8.70 -17.74
C GLY A 133 -16.89 10.08 -18.34
N ASP A 134 -17.81 10.19 -19.31
CA ASP A 134 -17.97 11.37 -20.16
C ASP A 134 -18.95 12.41 -19.58
N PHE A 135 -18.69 13.69 -19.88
CA PHE A 135 -19.60 14.81 -19.66
C PHE A 135 -19.34 15.99 -20.61
N GLU A 136 -20.38 16.76 -20.89
CA GLU A 136 -20.35 17.87 -21.83
C GLU A 136 -21.28 19.01 -21.41
N ALA A 137 -21.11 20.18 -22.05
CA ALA A 137 -22.10 21.27 -21.98
C ALA A 137 -23.39 20.98 -22.80
N GLY A 138 -23.33 19.98 -23.68
CA GLY A 138 -24.46 19.47 -24.47
C GLY A 138 -25.52 18.70 -23.67
N ASN A 139 -26.24 17.82 -24.36
CA ASN A 139 -27.39 17.05 -23.82
C ASN A 139 -27.31 15.53 -24.09
N THR A 140 -26.25 15.06 -24.74
CA THR A 140 -26.16 13.77 -25.43
C THR A 140 -25.28 12.79 -24.66
N TYR A 141 -24.06 13.22 -24.31
CA TYR A 141 -22.99 12.33 -23.85
C TYR A 141 -22.75 12.37 -22.34
N SER A 142 -23.34 13.31 -21.60
CA SER A 142 -23.11 13.38 -20.15
C SER A 142 -23.65 12.17 -19.40
N GLY A 143 -22.73 11.39 -18.82
CA GLY A 143 -23.00 10.17 -18.07
C GLY A 143 -22.87 8.87 -18.87
N ILE A 144 -22.41 8.89 -20.12
CA ILE A 144 -22.08 7.65 -20.85
C ILE A 144 -20.82 6.99 -20.29
N ASN A 145 -20.58 5.73 -20.67
CA ASN A 145 -19.29 5.08 -20.55
C ASN A 145 -18.67 4.95 -21.95
N TYR A 146 -17.45 5.45 -22.12
CA TYR A 146 -16.75 5.54 -23.40
C TYR A 146 -15.35 4.93 -23.31
N GLY A 147 -14.87 4.34 -24.39
CA GLY A 147 -13.55 3.76 -24.56
C GLY A 147 -12.70 4.61 -25.48
N GLU A 148 -12.16 5.72 -24.99
CA GLU A 148 -11.30 6.64 -25.75
C GLU A 148 -10.03 5.92 -26.22
N ARG A 149 -9.71 6.04 -27.51
CA ARG A 149 -8.68 5.26 -28.20
C ARG A 149 -8.67 3.75 -27.86
N PHE A 150 -9.84 3.20 -27.53
CA PHE A 150 -10.00 1.85 -27.00
C PHE A 150 -11.15 1.11 -27.70
N ARG A 151 -12.40 1.27 -27.23
CA ARG A 151 -13.57 0.54 -27.76
C ARG A 151 -14.78 1.41 -28.15
N GLY A 152 -14.69 2.74 -28.08
CA GLY A 152 -15.83 3.64 -28.40
C GLY A 152 -16.94 3.59 -27.34
N ILE A 153 -18.20 3.84 -27.70
CA ILE A 153 -19.31 3.88 -26.72
C ILE A 153 -19.52 2.49 -26.11
N LEU A 154 -19.35 2.37 -24.79
CA LEU A 154 -19.54 1.13 -24.03
C LEU A 154 -20.95 1.03 -23.41
N ALA A 155 -21.53 2.16 -22.98
CA ALA A 155 -22.94 2.25 -22.60
C ALA A 155 -23.44 3.69 -22.82
N LEU A 156 -24.60 3.85 -23.44
CA LEU A 156 -25.29 5.13 -23.44
C LEU A 156 -25.94 5.40 -22.07
N ARG A 157 -26.32 6.65 -21.83
CA ARG A 157 -27.03 7.03 -20.61
C ARG A 157 -28.38 6.31 -20.53
N GLY A 158 -28.66 5.69 -19.39
CA GLY A 158 -29.83 4.84 -19.14
C GLY A 158 -29.61 3.36 -19.43
N GLN A 159 -28.40 2.92 -19.79
CA GLN A 159 -28.10 1.52 -20.15
C GLN A 159 -27.23 0.81 -19.11
N LYS A 160 -27.51 -0.49 -18.95
CA LYS A 160 -26.54 -1.47 -18.48
C LYS A 160 -26.10 -2.35 -19.65
N THR A 161 -24.79 -2.46 -19.87
CA THR A 161 -24.22 -3.28 -20.95
C THR A 161 -23.24 -4.33 -20.40
N VAL A 162 -23.04 -5.40 -21.17
CA VAL A 162 -21.97 -6.37 -20.94
C VAL A 162 -21.14 -6.47 -22.21
N ILE A 163 -19.82 -6.37 -22.10
CA ILE A 163 -18.85 -6.58 -23.18
C ILE A 163 -18.32 -8.01 -23.05
N GLY A 164 -18.45 -8.83 -24.09
CA GLY A 164 -17.91 -10.20 -24.12
C GLY A 164 -16.70 -10.33 -25.05
N ASP A 165 -16.28 -11.57 -25.30
CA ASP A 165 -15.11 -11.91 -26.14
C ASP A 165 -15.22 -11.44 -27.63
N ASP A 166 -16.38 -10.93 -28.08
CA ASP A 166 -16.54 -10.30 -29.39
C ASP A 166 -16.14 -8.80 -29.40
N HIS A 167 -15.64 -8.30 -28.27
CA HIS A 167 -15.19 -6.93 -28.01
C HIS A 167 -16.30 -5.87 -28.08
N LYS A 168 -17.59 -6.25 -28.09
CA LYS A 168 -18.71 -5.32 -28.29
C LYS A 168 -19.63 -5.24 -27.07
N PRO A 169 -20.12 -4.03 -26.72
CA PRO A 169 -21.11 -3.88 -25.67
C PRO A 169 -22.48 -4.36 -26.14
N VAL A 170 -23.08 -5.27 -25.38
CA VAL A 170 -24.46 -5.72 -25.55
C VAL A 170 -25.31 -5.12 -24.44
N VAL A 171 -26.31 -4.31 -24.80
CA VAL A 171 -27.30 -3.78 -23.85
C VAL A 171 -28.09 -4.93 -23.24
N LYS A 172 -28.02 -5.08 -21.92
CA LYS A 172 -28.79 -6.06 -21.14
C LYS A 172 -30.04 -5.44 -20.52
N GLU A 173 -29.98 -4.13 -20.23
CA GLU A 173 -31.07 -3.39 -19.59
C GLU A 173 -31.06 -1.92 -20.05
N GLN A 174 -32.23 -1.38 -20.38
CA GLN A 174 -32.47 0.06 -20.51
C GLN A 174 -33.26 0.46 -19.26
N PHE A 175 -32.57 0.94 -18.22
CA PHE A 175 -33.17 1.21 -16.91
C PHE A 175 -33.88 2.57 -16.83
N ALA A 176 -33.56 3.49 -17.73
CA ALA A 176 -34.22 4.78 -17.88
C ALA A 176 -34.03 5.36 -19.29
N GLU A 177 -34.90 6.28 -19.69
CA GLU A 177 -34.71 7.07 -20.90
C GLU A 177 -33.60 8.10 -20.73
N GLY A 178 -32.69 8.20 -21.69
CA GLY A 178 -31.55 9.11 -21.62
C GLY A 178 -31.96 10.58 -21.47
N ALA A 179 -33.10 10.99 -22.03
CA ALA A 179 -33.64 12.34 -21.87
C ALA A 179 -34.16 12.63 -20.44
N ALA A 180 -34.66 11.61 -19.72
CA ALA A 180 -35.10 11.78 -18.34
C ALA A 180 -33.90 12.02 -17.41
N LEU A 181 -32.83 11.22 -17.56
CA LEU A 181 -31.61 11.34 -16.77
C LEU A 181 -30.84 12.65 -17.02
N GLN A 182 -30.96 13.25 -18.21
CA GLN A 182 -30.40 14.58 -18.51
C GLN A 182 -30.90 15.67 -17.55
N SER A 183 -32.12 15.54 -17.01
CA SER A 183 -32.71 16.54 -16.12
C SER A 183 -32.00 16.66 -14.76
N ALA A 184 -31.24 15.63 -14.36
CA ALA A 184 -30.42 15.67 -13.14
C ALA A 184 -29.13 16.49 -13.31
N ILE A 185 -28.75 16.88 -14.53
CA ILE A 185 -27.46 17.50 -14.83
C ILE A 185 -27.63 19.01 -15.01
N LYS A 186 -26.96 19.80 -14.17
CA LYS A 186 -26.99 21.27 -14.22
C LYS A 186 -26.10 21.77 -15.36
N LYS A 187 -26.63 22.63 -16.22
CA LYS A 187 -25.84 23.25 -17.30
C LYS A 187 -24.94 24.35 -16.76
N GLU A 188 -23.68 24.33 -17.20
CA GLU A 188 -22.67 25.36 -16.91
C GLU A 188 -22.49 25.69 -15.41
N ASP A 189 -22.75 24.69 -14.55
CA ASP A 189 -22.66 24.78 -13.11
C ASP A 189 -22.00 23.51 -12.51
N TRP A 190 -21.75 23.52 -11.21
CA TRP A 190 -21.13 22.42 -10.48
C TRP A 190 -22.06 21.21 -10.36
N ASN A 191 -21.58 20.08 -10.87
CA ASN A 191 -22.17 18.76 -10.78
C ASN A 191 -21.19 17.82 -10.08
N SER A 192 -21.67 16.90 -9.25
CA SER A 192 -20.84 15.82 -8.73
C SER A 192 -20.80 14.68 -9.74
N TYR A 193 -19.62 14.13 -10.01
CA TYR A 193 -19.42 12.87 -10.73
C TYR A 193 -18.94 11.82 -9.74
N ARG A 194 -19.51 10.62 -9.81
CA ARG A 194 -19.09 9.47 -9.02
C ARG A 194 -18.91 8.24 -9.92
N ILE A 195 -17.74 7.61 -9.85
CA ILE A 195 -17.41 6.40 -10.62
C ILE A 195 -17.15 5.28 -9.62
N VAL A 196 -17.85 4.15 -9.78
CA VAL A 196 -17.61 2.92 -9.02
C VAL A 196 -17.04 1.88 -9.99
N ALA A 197 -15.77 1.52 -9.83
CA ALA A 197 -15.11 0.44 -10.53
C ALA A 197 -14.86 -0.70 -9.54
N LYS A 198 -15.54 -1.84 -9.70
CA LYS A 198 -15.41 -3.01 -8.79
C LYS A 198 -15.37 -4.30 -9.61
N GLY A 199 -14.30 -5.09 -9.48
CA GLY A 199 -13.98 -6.16 -10.42
C GLY A 199 -13.84 -5.61 -11.84
N PHE A 200 -14.74 -6.01 -12.74
CA PHE A 200 -14.88 -5.44 -14.09
C PHE A 200 -16.26 -4.80 -14.30
N GLN A 201 -16.92 -4.38 -13.22
CA GLN A 201 -18.15 -3.59 -13.23
C GLN A 201 -17.82 -2.12 -13.07
N PHE A 202 -18.37 -1.26 -13.94
CA PHE A 202 -18.15 0.18 -13.99
C PHE A 202 -19.48 0.93 -14.00
N ASP A 203 -19.81 1.59 -12.89
CA ASP A 203 -21.03 2.39 -12.76
C ASP A 203 -20.71 3.89 -12.67
N HIS A 204 -21.33 4.68 -13.54
CA HIS A 204 -21.18 6.14 -13.59
C HIS A 204 -22.43 6.82 -13.03
N TYR A 205 -22.24 7.78 -12.13
CA TYR A 205 -23.30 8.58 -11.53
C TYR A 205 -22.99 10.07 -11.69
N ILE A 206 -24.02 10.89 -11.94
CA ILE A 206 -23.93 12.35 -11.90
C ILE A 206 -25.05 12.87 -10.99
N ASN A 207 -24.69 13.71 -10.01
CA ASN A 207 -25.62 14.18 -8.97
C ASN A 207 -26.41 13.02 -8.33
N ASP A 208 -25.66 12.01 -7.86
CA ASP A 208 -26.11 10.72 -7.29
C ASP A 208 -27.08 9.87 -8.15
N THR A 209 -27.43 10.33 -9.35
CA THR A 209 -28.28 9.61 -10.30
C THR A 209 -27.41 8.67 -11.14
N LEU A 210 -27.74 7.36 -11.17
CA LEU A 210 -27.06 6.39 -12.03
C LEU A 210 -27.28 6.76 -13.50
N MET A 211 -26.18 6.91 -14.24
CA MET A 211 -26.18 7.31 -15.63
C MET A 211 -25.89 6.15 -16.57
N SER A 212 -24.88 5.33 -16.29
CA SER A 212 -24.58 4.13 -17.08
C SER A 212 -23.85 3.08 -16.25
N SER A 213 -23.87 1.83 -16.72
CA SER A 213 -23.36 0.66 -16.02
C SER A 213 -22.78 -0.31 -17.06
N VAL A 214 -21.55 -0.80 -16.87
CA VAL A 214 -20.85 -1.68 -17.83
C VAL A 214 -20.17 -2.82 -17.09
N THR A 215 -20.45 -4.06 -17.49
CA THR A 215 -19.62 -5.22 -17.14
C THR A 215 -18.66 -5.55 -18.28
N ASP A 216 -17.37 -5.70 -18.03
CA ASP A 216 -16.37 -6.06 -19.04
C ASP A 216 -15.84 -7.50 -18.82
N GLU A 217 -16.48 -8.44 -19.51
CA GLU A 217 -16.15 -9.88 -19.47
C GLU A 217 -15.08 -10.26 -20.50
N ASP A 218 -14.73 -9.37 -21.45
CA ASP A 218 -13.71 -9.57 -22.48
C ASP A 218 -12.33 -9.84 -21.87
N MET A 219 -11.98 -11.12 -21.76
CA MET A 219 -10.77 -11.59 -21.09
C MET A 219 -9.47 -11.09 -21.72
N LYS A 220 -9.51 -10.59 -22.97
CA LYS A 220 -8.34 -10.22 -23.77
C LYS A 220 -7.94 -8.76 -23.59
N ASP A 221 -8.90 -7.84 -23.74
CA ASP A 221 -8.60 -6.40 -23.77
C ASP A 221 -9.05 -5.64 -22.50
N ARG A 222 -9.83 -6.26 -21.59
CA ARG A 222 -10.27 -5.61 -20.34
C ARG A 222 -9.10 -5.24 -19.43
N ARG A 223 -9.25 -4.16 -18.65
CA ARG A 223 -8.19 -3.67 -17.75
C ARG A 223 -8.60 -3.71 -16.29
N ALA A 224 -7.76 -4.35 -15.47
CA ALA A 224 -7.91 -4.40 -14.01
C ALA A 224 -7.31 -3.16 -13.31
N THR A 225 -6.23 -2.60 -13.88
CA THR A 225 -5.57 -1.38 -13.38
C THR A 225 -5.13 -0.43 -14.51
N GLY A 226 -4.73 0.77 -14.12
CA GLY A 226 -4.12 1.77 -15.01
C GLY A 226 -4.30 3.20 -14.48
N ILE A 227 -3.91 4.19 -15.27
CA ILE A 227 -3.85 5.61 -14.83
C ILE A 227 -5.24 6.24 -14.64
N LEU A 228 -5.27 7.29 -13.80
CA LEU A 228 -6.34 8.27 -13.71
C LEU A 228 -5.93 9.53 -14.50
N ALA A 229 -6.81 10.07 -15.34
CA ALA A 229 -6.57 11.35 -16.01
C ALA A 229 -7.86 12.14 -16.28
N LEU A 230 -7.75 13.45 -16.48
CA LEU A 230 -8.87 14.34 -16.77
C LEU A 230 -8.69 14.96 -18.16
N GLN A 231 -9.74 14.93 -18.99
CA GLN A 231 -9.66 15.34 -20.39
C GLN A 231 -9.93 16.85 -20.60
N LEU A 232 -9.18 17.45 -21.52
CA LEU A 232 -9.55 18.67 -22.24
C LEU A 232 -9.68 18.30 -23.73
N HIS A 233 -10.91 18.31 -24.25
CA HIS A 233 -11.24 17.83 -25.58
C HIS A 233 -10.82 18.83 -26.68
N ALA A 234 -10.49 18.31 -27.88
CA ALA A 234 -10.23 19.15 -29.05
C ALA A 234 -11.53 19.63 -29.70
N GLY A 235 -11.63 20.92 -30.00
CA GLY A 235 -12.84 21.45 -30.64
C GLY A 235 -13.04 22.94 -30.39
N PRO A 236 -14.30 23.41 -30.32
CA PRO A 236 -14.64 24.77 -29.92
C PRO A 236 -14.01 25.17 -28.57
N PRO A 237 -13.83 26.48 -28.32
CA PRO A 237 -13.36 26.98 -27.03
C PRO A 237 -14.17 26.42 -25.87
N MET A 238 -13.47 25.93 -24.84
CA MET A 238 -14.11 25.36 -23.66
C MET A 238 -13.29 25.63 -22.40
N LYS A 239 -13.98 25.67 -21.25
CA LYS A 239 -13.40 25.65 -19.92
C LYS A 239 -13.98 24.48 -19.14
N VAL A 240 -13.11 23.64 -18.59
CA VAL A 240 -13.49 22.58 -17.64
C VAL A 240 -12.75 22.78 -16.33
N GLN A 241 -13.44 22.59 -15.22
CA GLN A 241 -12.91 22.72 -13.87
C GLN A 241 -13.26 21.49 -13.04
N PHE A 242 -12.31 21.01 -12.25
CA PHE A 242 -12.46 19.87 -11.35
C PHE A 242 -11.98 20.22 -9.94
N LYS A 243 -12.79 19.91 -8.91
CA LYS A 243 -12.42 20.10 -7.50
C LYS A 243 -12.97 18.95 -6.66
N ASN A 244 -12.60 18.94 -5.37
CA ASN A 244 -13.03 17.90 -4.42
C ASN A 244 -12.74 16.46 -4.92
N ILE A 245 -11.68 16.31 -5.70
CA ILE A 245 -11.28 15.04 -6.33
C ILE A 245 -10.76 14.12 -5.24
N ARG A 246 -11.50 13.06 -4.94
CA ARG A 246 -11.20 12.14 -3.84
C ARG A 246 -11.56 10.72 -4.20
N MET A 247 -10.69 9.78 -3.85
CA MET A 247 -10.82 8.38 -4.24
C MET A 247 -10.73 7.47 -3.02
N LYS A 248 -11.63 6.49 -2.97
CA LYS A 248 -11.66 5.38 -2.04
C LYS A 248 -11.32 4.11 -2.79
N LYS A 249 -10.38 3.30 -2.31
CA LYS A 249 -10.13 1.98 -2.90
C LYS A 249 -11.30 1.04 -2.54
N LEU A 250 -11.76 0.26 -3.50
CA LEU A 250 -12.69 -0.86 -3.30
C LEU A 250 -11.90 -2.16 -3.54
N GLY A 251 -12.48 -3.33 -3.26
CA GLY A 251 -11.91 -4.63 -3.70
C GLY A 251 -10.62 -5.09 -3.00
N GLY A 252 -9.89 -4.22 -2.30
CA GLY A 252 -9.51 -4.58 -0.92
C GLY A 252 -10.80 -4.50 -0.10
N GLU A 253 -11.06 -5.48 0.78
CA GLU A 253 -12.38 -5.66 1.42
C GLU A 253 -12.96 -4.33 1.92
N GLU A 254 -14.25 -4.12 1.63
CA GLU A 254 -14.90 -2.83 1.85
C GLU A 254 -14.59 -2.25 3.22
N ALA A 255 -13.96 -1.06 3.22
CA ALA A 255 -14.01 -0.14 4.33
C ALA A 255 -15.46 0.27 4.57
N LYS A 256 -16.18 -0.62 5.27
CA LYS A 256 -17.30 -0.27 6.13
C LYS A 256 -16.83 0.87 7.00
N VAL A 257 -17.64 1.90 7.12
CA VAL A 257 -17.59 2.79 8.29
C VAL A 257 -18.29 2.06 9.43
N SER A 258 -17.73 0.92 9.81
CA SER A 258 -17.74 0.44 11.19
C SER A 258 -16.42 0.88 11.81
N SER A 259 -16.38 0.92 13.15
CA SER A 259 -15.13 0.84 13.91
C SER A 259 -14.14 -0.14 13.26
N LYS A 260 -12.83 0.19 13.34
CA LYS A 260 -11.66 -0.68 13.05
C LYS A 260 -12.04 -2.09 12.58
N THR A 261 -11.69 -2.45 11.34
CA THR A 261 -11.57 -3.88 11.03
C THR A 261 -10.61 -4.48 12.05
N ASP A 262 -11.04 -5.51 12.78
CA ASP A 262 -10.21 -6.17 13.81
C ASP A 262 -9.01 -6.93 13.21
N LYS A 263 -8.81 -6.85 11.88
CA LYS A 263 -7.75 -7.52 11.11
C LYS A 263 -6.41 -6.80 11.23
N LYS A 264 -5.39 -7.55 11.62
CA LYS A 264 -4.00 -7.13 11.77
C LYS A 264 -3.27 -7.08 10.43
N GLN A 265 -2.55 -6.01 10.18
CA GLN A 265 -1.90 -5.73 8.90
C GLN A 265 -0.47 -6.27 8.91
N VAL A 266 -0.17 -7.20 7.98
CA VAL A 266 1.14 -7.85 7.86
C VAL A 266 1.77 -7.48 6.52
N LEU A 267 2.96 -6.88 6.55
CA LEU A 267 3.72 -6.53 5.35
C LEU A 267 4.90 -7.49 5.19
N LEU A 268 4.93 -8.27 4.12
CA LEU A 268 6.01 -9.21 3.81
C LEU A 268 6.91 -8.61 2.72
N LEU A 269 8.09 -8.16 3.13
CA LEU A 269 9.13 -7.62 2.27
C LEU A 269 9.95 -8.76 1.68
N ALA A 270 9.76 -9.02 0.39
CA ALA A 270 10.60 -9.94 -0.39
C ALA A 270 11.85 -9.19 -0.87
N GLY A 271 13.02 -9.72 -0.52
CA GLY A 271 14.32 -9.23 -0.97
C GLY A 271 14.53 -9.32 -2.48
N ASN A 272 15.71 -8.87 -2.91
CA ASN A 272 16.15 -9.08 -4.28
C ASN A 272 16.52 -10.55 -4.50
N LYS A 273 16.33 -11.04 -5.73
CA LYS A 273 16.92 -12.31 -6.19
C LYS A 273 18.42 -12.35 -5.93
N SER A 274 18.90 -13.40 -5.28
CA SER A 274 20.32 -13.57 -4.95
C SER A 274 20.91 -14.95 -5.26
N HIS A 275 20.11 -16.01 -5.21
CA HIS A 275 20.54 -17.39 -5.47
C HIS A 275 19.78 -18.02 -6.64
N GLY A 276 20.23 -19.20 -7.06
CA GLY A 276 19.59 -20.00 -8.10
C GLY A 276 18.29 -20.66 -7.63
N PHE A 277 17.50 -21.10 -8.61
CA PHE A 277 16.14 -21.63 -8.45
C PHE A 277 15.97 -22.60 -7.26
N GLY A 278 15.05 -22.26 -6.35
CA GLY A 278 14.74 -23.06 -5.16
C GLY A 278 15.66 -22.81 -3.96
N ALA A 279 16.56 -21.82 -4.03
CA ALA A 279 17.32 -21.29 -2.90
C ALA A 279 17.12 -19.77 -2.77
N HIS A 280 16.97 -19.25 -1.54
CA HIS A 280 16.68 -17.82 -1.26
C HIS A 280 15.55 -17.23 -2.13
N ASP A 281 14.49 -18.00 -2.32
CA ASP A 281 13.37 -17.64 -3.19
C ASP A 281 12.41 -16.69 -2.44
N HIS A 282 12.81 -15.43 -2.36
CA HIS A 282 12.24 -14.40 -1.51
C HIS A 282 10.79 -14.08 -1.93
N THR A 283 10.56 -13.85 -3.23
CA THR A 283 9.22 -13.52 -3.73
C THR A 283 8.26 -14.69 -3.59
N ALA A 284 8.69 -15.91 -3.92
CA ALA A 284 7.85 -17.11 -3.81
C ALA A 284 7.50 -17.42 -2.35
N GLY A 285 8.48 -17.40 -1.45
CA GLY A 285 8.28 -17.62 -0.01
C GLY A 285 7.32 -16.60 0.61
N CYS A 286 7.55 -15.30 0.37
CA CYS A 286 6.65 -14.25 0.88
C CYS A 286 5.25 -14.33 0.28
N THR A 287 5.12 -14.67 -1.02
CA THR A 287 3.81 -14.83 -1.69
C THR A 287 3.01 -15.98 -1.05
N LEU A 288 3.66 -17.12 -0.81
CA LEU A 288 3.04 -18.28 -0.18
C LEU A 288 2.63 -18.01 1.27
N LEU A 289 3.51 -17.38 2.08
CA LEU A 289 3.20 -17.02 3.46
C LEU A 289 2.04 -16.01 3.55
N ALA A 290 2.03 -14.98 2.68
CA ALA A 290 0.95 -14.01 2.61
C ALA A 290 -0.40 -14.68 2.25
N LYS A 291 -0.40 -15.54 1.22
CA LYS A 291 -1.58 -16.32 0.81
C LYS A 291 -2.15 -17.13 1.97
N LEU A 292 -1.30 -17.87 2.69
CA LEU A 292 -1.73 -18.76 3.77
C LEU A 292 -2.20 -18.01 5.01
N LEU A 293 -1.61 -16.86 5.33
CA LEU A 293 -2.14 -15.97 6.38
C LEU A 293 -3.55 -15.49 6.03
N ASN A 294 -3.77 -15.03 4.79
CA ASN A 294 -5.09 -14.57 4.33
C ASN A 294 -6.13 -15.70 4.28
N GLU A 295 -5.72 -16.93 3.91
CA GLU A 295 -6.59 -18.12 3.87
C GLU A 295 -6.82 -18.77 5.24
N SER A 296 -6.07 -18.38 6.27
CA SER A 296 -6.12 -19.03 7.60
C SER A 296 -7.42 -18.81 8.37
N GLY A 297 -8.23 -17.82 7.98
CA GLY A 297 -9.42 -17.37 8.72
C GLY A 297 -9.11 -16.54 9.98
N LEU A 298 -7.84 -16.26 10.27
CA LEU A 298 -7.45 -15.33 11.32
C LEU A 298 -7.81 -13.89 10.97
N PRO A 299 -7.93 -13.00 11.96
CA PRO A 299 -8.09 -11.57 11.72
C PRO A 299 -6.75 -10.97 11.27
N VAL A 300 -6.35 -11.26 10.03
CA VAL A 300 -5.15 -10.73 9.37
C VAL A 300 -5.44 -10.28 7.95
N GLU A 301 -4.60 -9.38 7.46
CA GLU A 301 -4.48 -9.01 6.06
C GLU A 301 -2.98 -8.92 5.73
N ALA A 302 -2.49 -9.88 4.95
CA ALA A 302 -1.09 -10.05 4.63
C ALA A 302 -0.80 -9.65 3.17
N THR A 303 0.12 -8.71 2.98
CA THR A 303 0.53 -8.17 1.68
C THR A 303 2.00 -8.47 1.43
N MET A 304 2.32 -9.08 0.28
CA MET A 304 3.70 -9.19 -0.20
C MET A 304 4.09 -7.94 -0.98
N HIS A 305 5.28 -7.39 -0.69
CA HIS A 305 5.89 -6.26 -1.38
C HIS A 305 7.30 -6.65 -1.83
N SER A 306 7.57 -6.59 -3.13
CA SER A 306 8.84 -6.99 -3.74
C SER A 306 9.80 -5.81 -3.81
N LEU A 307 10.89 -5.86 -3.04
CA LEU A 307 11.93 -4.82 -3.05
C LEU A 307 12.61 -4.70 -4.43
N GLN A 308 12.69 -5.81 -5.18
CA GLN A 308 13.30 -5.85 -6.52
C GLN A 308 12.51 -5.08 -7.58
N SER A 309 11.17 -5.16 -7.53
CA SER A 309 10.29 -4.60 -8.56
C SER A 309 9.59 -3.31 -8.12
N GLN A 310 9.42 -3.10 -6.82
CA GLN A 310 8.70 -1.96 -6.24
C GLN A 310 9.61 -1.01 -5.44
N GLY A 311 10.88 -1.39 -5.18
CA GLY A 311 11.78 -0.64 -4.32
C GLY A 311 11.39 -0.69 -2.84
N TRP A 312 11.97 0.19 -2.03
CA TRP A 312 11.57 0.33 -0.62
C TRP A 312 10.10 0.81 -0.52
N PRO A 313 9.27 0.27 0.40
CA PRO A 313 7.89 0.70 0.52
C PRO A 313 7.77 2.17 0.92
N LYS A 314 6.67 2.81 0.53
CA LYS A 314 6.40 4.20 0.93
C LYS A 314 6.08 4.26 2.45
N PRO A 315 6.36 5.38 3.13
CA PRO A 315 6.14 5.51 4.58
C PRO A 315 4.70 5.20 5.02
N GLU A 316 3.69 5.51 4.21
CA GLU A 316 2.28 5.19 4.49
C GLU A 316 1.98 3.68 4.49
N VAL A 317 2.74 2.88 3.73
CA VAL A 317 2.60 1.41 3.70
C VAL A 317 3.24 0.81 4.95
N LEU A 318 4.43 1.30 5.33
CA LEU A 318 5.14 0.88 6.54
C LEU A 318 4.37 1.25 7.81
N ALA A 319 3.84 2.47 7.87
CA ALA A 319 3.08 2.98 9.02
C ALA A 319 1.75 2.26 9.27
N ASN A 320 1.22 1.53 8.28
CA ASN A 320 0.00 0.73 8.42
C ASN A 320 0.27 -0.69 8.94
N ALA A 321 1.53 -1.14 9.02
CA ALA A 321 1.86 -2.52 9.39
C ALA A 321 1.85 -2.73 10.93
N ASP A 322 1.03 -3.67 11.40
CA ASP A 322 1.15 -4.26 12.74
C ASP A 322 2.36 -5.22 12.83
N THR A 323 2.80 -5.78 11.70
CA THR A 323 4.06 -6.52 11.60
C THR A 323 4.71 -6.36 10.23
N ILE A 324 6.03 -6.19 10.24
CA ILE A 324 6.88 -6.23 9.05
C ILE A 324 7.71 -7.52 9.09
N VAL A 325 7.57 -8.33 8.05
CA VAL A 325 8.40 -9.52 7.79
C VAL A 325 9.43 -9.14 6.73
N ILE A 326 10.70 -9.47 6.97
CA ILE A 326 11.77 -9.38 5.97
C ILE A 326 12.31 -10.78 5.68
N TYR A 327 12.24 -11.17 4.41
CA TYR A 327 12.91 -12.36 3.87
C TYR A 327 13.72 -11.91 2.67
N ALA A 328 15.02 -11.74 2.90
CA ALA A 328 15.96 -11.09 1.99
C ALA A 328 17.40 -11.54 2.32
N ASP A 329 18.35 -11.13 1.48
CA ASP A 329 19.77 -11.18 1.83
C ASP A 329 20.10 -10.28 3.03
N GLY A 330 21.14 -10.68 3.78
CA GLY A 330 21.57 -10.02 5.01
C GLY A 330 22.93 -9.32 4.94
N GLY A 331 23.60 -9.26 6.09
CA GLY A 331 24.93 -8.70 6.26
C GLY A 331 24.96 -7.21 5.92
N GLY A 332 25.96 -6.78 5.15
CA GLY A 332 26.05 -5.40 4.66
C GLY A 332 24.92 -5.03 3.70
N GLY A 333 24.35 -6.01 2.99
CA GLY A 333 23.26 -5.83 2.03
C GLY A 333 21.86 -5.79 2.64
N HIS A 334 21.72 -6.07 3.95
CA HIS A 334 20.41 -6.18 4.59
C HIS A 334 19.57 -4.90 4.40
N PRO A 335 18.35 -4.96 3.84
CA PRO A 335 17.56 -3.78 3.49
C PRO A 335 17.36 -2.77 4.64
N PHE A 336 17.12 -3.26 5.86
CA PHE A 336 16.94 -2.39 7.04
C PHE A 336 18.17 -1.55 7.41
N ASN A 337 19.39 -1.88 6.96
CA ASN A 337 20.62 -1.14 7.30
C ASN A 337 20.52 0.35 6.93
N ASN A 338 19.83 0.67 5.84
CA ASN A 338 19.62 2.04 5.36
C ASN A 338 18.36 2.72 5.94
N HIS A 339 17.54 1.97 6.67
CA HIS A 339 16.20 2.38 7.14
C HIS A 339 16.01 2.24 8.66
N LEU A 340 17.09 2.09 9.42
CA LEU A 340 17.03 1.76 10.85
C LEU A 340 16.15 2.71 11.68
N GLU A 341 16.20 4.02 11.39
CA GLU A 341 15.45 5.02 12.16
C GLU A 341 13.96 5.03 11.80
N GLU A 342 13.62 4.69 10.56
CA GLU A 342 12.24 4.50 10.10
C GLU A 342 11.62 3.25 10.75
N ILE A 343 12.35 2.12 10.73
CA ILE A 343 11.89 0.88 11.39
C ILE A 343 11.81 1.05 12.92
N GLN A 344 12.78 1.70 13.55
CA GLN A 344 12.74 1.97 15.00
C GLN A 344 11.48 2.75 15.41
N GLN A 345 11.09 3.77 14.63
CA GLN A 345 9.87 4.56 14.90
C GLN A 345 8.57 3.73 14.80
N LEU A 346 8.57 2.62 14.07
CA LEU A 346 7.44 1.69 13.98
C LEU A 346 7.45 0.71 15.15
N VAL A 347 8.63 0.15 15.46
CA VAL A 347 8.84 -0.76 16.60
C VAL A 347 8.51 -0.09 17.94
N ASP A 348 8.83 1.20 18.08
CA ASP A 348 8.49 1.98 19.29
C ASP A 348 6.97 2.23 19.43
N LYS A 349 6.23 2.22 18.31
CA LYS A 349 4.75 2.30 18.27
C LYS A 349 4.06 0.94 18.45
N GLY A 350 4.81 -0.16 18.47
CA GLY A 350 4.27 -1.51 18.65
C GLY A 350 4.35 -2.43 17.43
N THR A 351 4.83 -1.97 16.27
CA THR A 351 4.97 -2.82 15.08
C THR A 351 5.95 -3.96 15.34
N GLY A 352 5.51 -5.20 15.11
CA GLY A 352 6.34 -6.38 15.24
C GLY A 352 7.31 -6.57 14.06
N ILE A 353 8.44 -7.24 14.32
CA ILE A 353 9.49 -7.48 13.31
C ILE A 353 9.76 -8.98 13.19
N VAL A 354 9.73 -9.49 11.96
CA VAL A 354 10.10 -10.87 11.65
C VAL A 354 11.26 -10.91 10.68
N CYS A 355 12.34 -11.60 11.03
CA CYS A 355 13.52 -11.81 10.19
C CYS A 355 13.64 -13.29 9.80
N ILE A 356 13.68 -13.58 8.50
CA ILE A 356 13.72 -14.95 7.95
C ILE A 356 15.06 -15.21 7.25
N HIS A 357 15.67 -16.35 7.56
CA HIS A 357 16.89 -16.88 6.97
C HIS A 357 18.03 -15.85 6.97
N TYR A 358 18.61 -15.51 5.80
CA TYR A 358 19.69 -14.53 5.69
C TYR A 358 19.28 -13.14 6.20
N GLY A 359 17.98 -12.84 6.24
CA GLY A 359 17.40 -11.64 6.87
C GLY A 359 17.61 -11.56 8.40
N VAL A 360 18.17 -12.57 9.07
CA VAL A 360 18.64 -12.47 10.47
C VAL A 360 20.07 -11.94 10.59
N GLU A 361 20.81 -11.75 9.48
CA GLU A 361 22.16 -11.20 9.48
C GLU A 361 22.18 -9.69 9.21
N THR A 362 22.96 -8.98 10.01
CA THR A 362 23.30 -7.57 9.78
C THR A 362 24.74 -7.30 10.24
N VAL A 363 25.24 -6.09 10.03
CA VAL A 363 26.58 -5.67 10.48
C VAL A 363 26.58 -5.20 11.93
N THR A 364 27.72 -5.35 12.60
CA THR A 364 27.93 -4.90 13.98
C THR A 364 27.77 -3.37 14.16
N GLY A 365 27.55 -2.93 15.40
CA GLY A 365 27.31 -1.52 15.73
C GLY A 365 25.81 -1.21 15.76
N LYS A 366 25.41 -0.03 15.24
CA LYS A 366 24.01 0.43 15.26
C LYS A 366 23.01 -0.58 14.64
N PRO A 367 23.31 -1.27 13.51
CA PRO A 367 22.38 -2.26 12.94
C PRO A 367 22.24 -3.51 13.83
N GLY A 368 23.34 -4.14 14.23
CA GLY A 368 23.31 -5.29 15.16
C GLY A 368 22.63 -4.98 16.49
N GLN A 369 22.86 -3.80 17.07
CA GLN A 369 22.15 -3.35 18.27
C GLN A 369 20.64 -3.22 18.03
N ALA A 370 20.23 -2.64 16.90
CA ALA A 370 18.82 -2.55 16.53
C ALA A 370 18.17 -3.95 16.43
N PHE A 371 18.86 -4.94 15.87
CA PHE A 371 18.33 -6.32 15.82
C PHE A 371 18.24 -6.96 17.21
N LEU A 372 19.24 -6.76 18.08
CA LEU A 372 19.16 -7.17 19.49
C LEU A 372 17.97 -6.50 20.23
N ASP A 373 17.59 -5.29 19.84
CA ASP A 373 16.44 -4.58 20.40
C ASP A 373 15.10 -4.90 19.72
N TRP A 374 15.09 -5.38 18.48
CA TRP A 374 13.86 -5.68 17.71
C TRP A 374 13.47 -7.15 17.78
N THR A 375 14.39 -8.04 17.38
CA THR A 375 14.16 -9.50 17.30
C THR A 375 14.82 -10.25 18.46
N GLY A 376 15.64 -9.59 19.27
CA GLY A 376 16.34 -10.19 20.42
C GLY A 376 17.63 -10.93 20.08
N GLY A 377 17.96 -11.07 18.79
CA GLY A 377 19.14 -11.81 18.32
C GLY A 377 19.39 -11.65 16.83
N PHE A 378 20.64 -11.87 16.41
CA PHE A 378 21.08 -11.74 15.01
C PHE A 378 22.32 -12.60 14.72
N PHE A 379 22.60 -12.82 13.43
CA PHE A 379 23.85 -13.42 12.98
C PHE A 379 24.95 -12.37 12.94
N GLU A 380 26.09 -12.65 13.57
CA GLU A 380 27.29 -11.78 13.50
C GLU A 380 28.42 -12.51 12.74
N PRO A 381 28.95 -11.94 11.65
CA PRO A 381 30.09 -12.52 10.95
C PRO A 381 31.31 -12.71 11.85
N HIS A 382 32.04 -13.81 11.65
CA HIS A 382 33.14 -14.34 12.48
C HIS A 382 32.74 -14.83 13.87
N TRP A 383 31.47 -14.70 14.27
CA TRP A 383 30.92 -15.27 15.50
C TRP A 383 29.94 -16.41 15.20
N SER A 384 28.95 -16.17 14.35
CA SER A 384 27.91 -17.12 13.94
C SER A 384 28.33 -17.94 12.71
N VAL A 385 27.64 -19.06 12.46
CA VAL A 385 27.98 -19.99 11.37
C VAL A 385 26.76 -20.46 10.57
N ASN A 386 26.90 -20.65 9.25
CA ASN A 386 25.82 -21.10 8.34
C ASN A 386 26.09 -22.44 7.58
N PRO A 387 26.21 -23.59 8.26
CA PRO A 387 26.32 -24.88 7.59
C PRO A 387 24.94 -25.39 7.11
N HIS A 388 24.90 -26.19 6.04
CA HIS A 388 23.75 -27.04 5.74
C HIS A 388 23.77 -28.30 6.59
N TRP A 389 22.71 -28.56 7.36
CA TRP A 389 22.57 -29.78 8.16
C TRP A 389 21.09 -30.11 8.43
N THR A 390 20.82 -31.31 8.95
CA THR A 390 19.46 -31.71 9.32
C THR A 390 19.28 -31.48 10.81
N ALA A 391 18.52 -30.45 11.17
CA ALA A 391 18.14 -30.20 12.55
C ALA A 391 16.97 -31.11 12.98
N ASN A 392 16.92 -31.43 14.26
CA ASN A 392 15.95 -32.34 14.89
C ASN A 392 15.22 -31.66 16.05
N TYR A 393 14.01 -31.15 15.78
CA TYR A 393 13.23 -30.42 16.76
C TYR A 393 12.24 -31.35 17.46
N GLU A 394 12.67 -31.95 18.57
CA GLU A 394 11.86 -32.88 19.38
C GLU A 394 11.11 -32.19 20.54
N LYS A 395 11.56 -31.00 20.95
CA LYS A 395 11.06 -30.29 22.13
C LYS A 395 10.86 -28.82 21.82
N PHE A 396 9.77 -28.27 22.32
CA PHE A 396 9.36 -26.90 22.11
C PHE A 396 9.05 -26.24 23.47
N PRO A 397 9.31 -24.94 23.65
CA PRO A 397 8.78 -24.19 24.79
C PRO A 397 7.24 -24.15 24.74
N GLN A 398 6.61 -23.82 25.88
CA GLN A 398 5.22 -23.39 25.89
C GLN A 398 5.16 -21.94 25.39
N HIS A 399 4.89 -21.74 24.10
CA HIS A 399 4.82 -20.41 23.48
C HIS A 399 3.76 -20.40 22.36
N PRO A 400 3.08 -19.28 22.05
CA PRO A 400 2.13 -19.22 20.94
C PRO A 400 2.74 -19.62 19.59
N ILE A 401 4.02 -19.31 19.36
CA ILE A 401 4.73 -19.68 18.11
C ILE A 401 4.82 -21.22 17.93
N THR A 402 4.85 -21.99 19.02
CA THR A 402 4.95 -23.45 18.98
C THR A 402 3.60 -24.15 19.09
N ALA A 403 2.49 -23.39 19.13
CA ALA A 403 1.14 -23.95 19.20
C ALA A 403 0.84 -24.87 18.00
N GLY A 404 0.41 -26.10 18.29
CA GLY A 404 0.13 -27.13 17.30
C GLY A 404 1.33 -27.67 16.50
N VAL A 405 2.55 -27.16 16.73
CA VAL A 405 3.77 -27.64 16.05
C VAL A 405 4.15 -29.02 16.60
N GLN A 406 4.26 -30.01 15.72
CA GLN A 406 4.70 -31.37 16.05
C GLN A 406 6.21 -31.52 15.85
N PRO A 407 6.87 -32.50 16.51
CA PRO A 407 8.27 -32.79 16.28
C PRO A 407 8.61 -33.03 14.81
N PHE A 408 9.70 -32.44 14.33
CA PHE A 408 10.11 -32.56 12.92
C PHE A 408 11.62 -32.52 12.71
N LYS A 409 12.06 -33.08 11.57
CA LYS A 409 13.43 -33.07 11.08
C LYS A 409 13.47 -32.45 9.70
N ILE A 410 14.37 -31.51 9.46
CA ILE A 410 14.47 -30.85 8.15
C ILE A 410 15.89 -30.39 7.84
N ASN A 411 16.31 -30.58 6.59
CA ASN A 411 17.60 -30.12 6.09
C ASN A 411 17.47 -28.70 5.54
N ASP A 412 18.28 -27.79 6.04
CA ASP A 412 18.31 -26.38 5.65
C ASP A 412 19.72 -25.80 5.90
N GLU A 413 19.99 -24.57 5.45
CA GLU A 413 21.18 -23.81 5.89
C GLU A 413 20.90 -23.18 7.26
N TRP A 414 20.87 -24.01 8.30
CA TRP A 414 20.51 -23.61 9.66
C TRP A 414 21.66 -22.88 10.36
N TYR A 415 21.49 -21.57 10.57
CA TYR A 415 22.50 -20.76 11.25
C TYR A 415 22.45 -20.96 12.76
N TYR A 416 23.62 -20.95 13.40
CA TYR A 416 23.74 -21.04 14.85
C TYR A 416 24.94 -20.28 15.42
N HIS A 417 25.12 -20.34 16.75
CA HIS A 417 26.04 -19.51 17.51
C HIS A 417 25.74 -18.02 17.29
N MET A 418 24.45 -17.68 17.43
CA MET A 418 23.92 -16.33 17.19
C MET A 418 24.36 -15.36 18.29
N ARG A 419 24.25 -14.05 18.02
CA ARG A 419 24.19 -13.05 19.09
C ARG A 419 22.77 -12.98 19.64
N PHE A 420 22.66 -12.82 20.95
CA PHE A 420 21.41 -12.58 21.66
C PHE A 420 21.58 -11.45 22.68
N ARG A 421 20.47 -10.89 23.17
CA ARG A 421 20.47 -9.97 24.30
C ARG A 421 21.19 -10.59 25.51
N GLU A 422 21.83 -9.74 26.31
CA GLU A 422 22.52 -10.19 27.53
C GLU A 422 21.55 -10.98 28.44
N GLY A 423 21.99 -12.14 28.92
CA GLY A 423 21.16 -13.03 29.74
C GLY A 423 19.90 -13.58 29.06
N MET A 424 19.75 -13.46 27.73
CA MET A 424 18.51 -13.77 26.99
C MET A 424 17.31 -12.91 27.47
N GLU A 425 17.55 -11.67 27.92
CA GLU A 425 16.50 -10.79 28.46
C GLU A 425 15.31 -10.64 27.49
N GLY A 426 14.14 -11.14 27.89
CA GLY A 426 12.92 -11.10 27.07
C GLY A 426 12.98 -11.98 25.82
N VAL A 427 13.98 -12.86 25.67
CA VAL A 427 14.16 -13.76 24.51
C VAL A 427 13.80 -15.19 24.89
N THR A 428 12.89 -15.81 24.15
CA THR A 428 12.52 -17.22 24.29
C THR A 428 13.04 -18.02 23.10
N PRO A 429 13.95 -19.00 23.29
CA PRO A 429 14.32 -19.95 22.25
C PRO A 429 13.11 -20.78 21.79
N ILE A 430 12.82 -20.75 20.48
CA ILE A 430 11.67 -21.42 19.87
C ILE A 430 12.07 -22.75 19.22
N LEU A 431 13.14 -22.74 18.43
CA LEU A 431 13.76 -23.94 17.86
C LEU A 431 15.14 -24.11 18.45
N THR A 432 15.38 -25.25 19.09
CA THR A 432 16.66 -25.58 19.75
C THR A 432 17.08 -27.01 19.44
N ASP A 433 18.34 -27.18 19.08
CA ASP A 433 18.99 -28.48 18.84
C ASP A 433 20.51 -28.35 19.08
N LEU A 434 21.27 -29.45 19.03
CA LEU A 434 22.73 -29.48 19.15
C LEU A 434 23.37 -29.89 17.80
N PRO A 435 23.94 -28.94 17.03
CA PRO A 435 24.61 -29.23 15.77
C PRO A 435 25.71 -30.28 15.91
N GLY A 436 25.69 -31.28 15.02
CA GLY A 436 26.70 -32.34 15.01
C GLY A 436 28.10 -31.86 14.56
N PRO A 437 29.19 -32.59 14.89
CA PRO A 437 30.55 -32.20 14.52
C PRO A 437 30.79 -31.97 13.03
N ASP A 438 30.01 -32.60 12.16
CA ASP A 438 30.08 -32.42 10.71
C ASP A 438 29.81 -30.98 10.26
N THR A 439 29.04 -30.22 11.05
CA THR A 439 28.73 -28.80 10.79
C THR A 439 29.94 -27.87 10.97
N LEU A 440 30.99 -28.33 11.67
CA LEU A 440 32.19 -27.56 12.02
C LEU A 440 33.39 -27.84 11.10
N LYS A 441 33.21 -28.63 10.04
CA LYS A 441 34.27 -29.06 9.10
C LYS A 441 34.86 -27.93 8.25
N ARG A 442 34.15 -26.82 8.06
CA ARG A 442 34.64 -25.67 7.29
C ARG A 442 35.77 -24.95 8.06
N PRO A 443 36.78 -24.39 7.37
CA PRO A 443 37.86 -23.61 7.99
C PRO A 443 37.31 -22.31 8.61
N ASP A 444 38.18 -21.58 9.32
CA ASP A 444 37.74 -20.36 10.00
C ASP A 444 37.49 -19.20 9.04
N GLY A 445 36.41 -18.45 9.27
CA GLY A 445 35.94 -17.43 8.33
C GLY A 445 34.73 -16.62 8.81
N PRO A 446 34.16 -15.76 7.95
CA PRO A 446 33.07 -14.86 8.32
C PRO A 446 31.74 -15.60 8.56
N HIS A 447 31.45 -16.67 7.83
CA HIS A 447 30.23 -17.48 7.99
C HIS A 447 30.52 -18.97 8.28
N SER A 448 31.80 -19.33 8.33
CA SER A 448 32.30 -20.67 8.64
C SER A 448 32.84 -20.74 10.07
N GLY A 449 33.57 -21.80 10.42
CA GLY A 449 33.93 -22.06 11.82
C GLY A 449 34.71 -20.93 12.51
N ASN A 450 34.78 -21.00 13.83
CA ASN A 450 35.65 -20.16 14.66
C ASN A 450 35.98 -20.91 15.97
N PRO A 451 36.89 -20.41 16.83
CA PRO A 451 37.23 -21.10 18.07
C PRO A 451 36.04 -21.18 19.06
N ALA A 452 35.26 -20.10 19.20
CA ALA A 452 34.17 -20.01 20.17
C ALA A 452 33.04 -21.00 19.85
N VAL A 453 32.59 -21.07 18.60
CA VAL A 453 31.55 -22.03 18.18
C VAL A 453 31.98 -23.48 18.37
N ARG A 454 33.26 -23.80 18.15
CA ARG A 454 33.78 -25.16 18.40
C ARG A 454 33.84 -25.48 19.89
N GLU A 455 34.19 -24.50 20.72
CA GLU A 455 34.16 -24.64 22.17
C GLU A 455 32.72 -24.87 22.70
N ALA A 456 31.75 -24.08 22.22
CA ALA A 456 30.34 -24.22 22.57
C ALA A 456 29.77 -25.61 22.23
N ILE A 457 29.97 -26.06 20.98
CA ILE A 457 29.52 -27.40 20.55
C ILE A 457 30.27 -28.51 21.30
N ALA A 458 31.57 -28.36 21.58
CA ALA A 458 32.34 -29.35 22.35
C ALA A 458 31.87 -29.48 23.80
N LYS A 459 31.31 -28.41 24.39
CA LYS A 459 30.65 -28.43 25.71
C LYS A 459 29.22 -28.98 25.66
N GLY A 460 28.66 -29.21 24.47
CA GLY A 460 27.26 -29.60 24.28
C GLY A 460 26.28 -28.46 24.51
N GLU A 461 26.71 -27.20 24.34
CA GLU A 461 25.84 -26.03 24.51
C GLU A 461 24.73 -26.01 23.44
N PRO A 462 23.45 -26.03 23.84
CA PRO A 462 22.33 -26.06 22.90
C PRO A 462 22.31 -24.79 22.04
N GLN A 463 21.93 -24.93 20.78
CA GLN A 463 21.91 -23.85 19.81
C GLN A 463 20.50 -23.50 19.40
N HIS A 464 20.24 -22.21 19.14
CA HIS A 464 18.91 -21.68 18.90
C HIS A 464 18.79 -21.17 17.47
N MET A 465 17.99 -21.88 16.67
CA MET A 465 17.78 -21.60 15.23
C MET A 465 16.54 -20.71 14.99
N ALA A 466 15.65 -20.61 15.98
CA ALA A 466 14.57 -19.62 15.99
C ALA A 466 14.30 -19.15 17.41
N TRP A 467 13.88 -17.90 17.55
CA TRP A 467 13.68 -17.24 18.84
C TRP A 467 12.60 -16.15 18.75
N ALA A 468 11.88 -15.96 19.84
CA ALA A 468 10.92 -14.88 20.03
C ALA A 468 11.47 -13.84 21.00
N HIS A 469 11.14 -12.58 20.80
CA HIS A 469 11.45 -11.49 21.73
C HIS A 469 10.20 -10.68 22.04
N GLU A 470 9.87 -10.49 23.32
CA GLU A 470 8.82 -9.56 23.74
C GLU A 470 9.45 -8.40 24.52
N ARG A 471 9.20 -7.18 24.05
CA ARG A 471 9.76 -5.94 24.61
C ARG A 471 8.85 -5.39 25.71
N ALA A 472 9.41 -4.57 26.62
CA ALA A 472 8.64 -3.96 27.70
C ALA A 472 7.49 -3.03 27.25
N ASN A 473 7.53 -2.50 26.02
CA ASN A 473 6.41 -1.76 25.42
C ASN A 473 5.34 -2.66 24.77
N GLY A 474 5.48 -3.98 24.89
CA GLY A 474 4.61 -4.99 24.28
C GLY A 474 5.00 -5.38 22.86
N ALA A 475 5.85 -4.63 22.15
CA ALA A 475 6.23 -4.95 20.77
C ALA A 475 7.01 -6.28 20.70
N ARG A 476 6.85 -6.98 19.57
CA ARG A 476 7.28 -8.38 19.42
C ARG A 476 8.19 -8.62 18.22
N GLY A 477 9.21 -9.45 18.43
CA GLY A 477 10.16 -9.84 17.40
C GLY A 477 10.26 -11.36 17.24
N PHE A 478 10.44 -11.83 16.01
CA PHE A 478 10.71 -13.24 15.72
C PHE A 478 11.87 -13.37 14.74
N GLY A 479 12.90 -14.12 15.10
CA GLY A 479 13.99 -14.47 14.20
C GLY A 479 14.02 -15.98 13.96
N CYS A 480 14.29 -16.39 12.72
CA CYS A 480 14.48 -17.80 12.36
C CYS A 480 15.53 -17.91 11.26
N SER A 481 16.57 -18.73 11.46
CA SER A 481 17.65 -18.93 10.50
C SER A 481 17.34 -19.92 9.38
N GLY A 482 16.20 -20.63 9.44
CA GLY A 482 15.73 -21.52 8.38
C GLY A 482 15.06 -20.76 7.23
N GLY A 483 15.00 -21.39 6.05
CA GLY A 483 14.37 -20.83 4.86
C GLY A 483 15.25 -20.81 3.60
N HIS A 484 16.51 -21.27 3.67
CA HIS A 484 17.40 -21.33 2.49
C HIS A 484 16.76 -22.14 1.38
N VAL A 485 16.30 -23.36 1.71
CA VAL A 485 15.74 -24.32 0.76
C VAL A 485 14.24 -24.04 0.61
N HIS A 486 13.84 -23.42 -0.50
CA HIS A 486 12.44 -23.03 -0.77
C HIS A 486 11.44 -24.20 -0.62
N TRP A 487 11.85 -25.39 -1.01
CA TRP A 487 11.00 -26.58 -0.92
C TRP A 487 10.58 -26.93 0.52
N ASN A 488 11.32 -26.46 1.54
CA ASN A 488 10.98 -26.66 2.96
C ASN A 488 9.65 -25.99 3.35
N TRP A 489 9.16 -24.99 2.59
CA TRP A 489 7.81 -24.47 2.77
C TRP A 489 6.71 -25.53 2.54
N GLY A 490 7.01 -26.63 1.82
CA GLY A 490 6.10 -27.77 1.72
C GLY A 490 5.88 -28.49 3.06
N HIS A 491 6.89 -28.52 3.93
CA HIS A 491 6.83 -29.23 5.21
C HIS A 491 5.82 -28.55 6.16
N PRO A 492 4.80 -29.27 6.68
CA PRO A 492 3.69 -28.67 7.42
C PRO A 492 4.14 -27.98 8.71
N GLU A 493 4.98 -28.63 9.51
CA GLU A 493 5.41 -28.11 10.82
C GLU A 493 6.38 -26.93 10.72
N PHE A 494 7.35 -26.99 9.79
CA PHE A 494 8.20 -25.85 9.43
C PHE A 494 7.33 -24.64 9.05
N ARG A 495 6.40 -24.79 8.11
CA ARG A 495 5.49 -23.73 7.68
C ARG A 495 4.60 -23.19 8.81
N LYS A 496 4.04 -24.08 9.65
CA LYS A 496 3.22 -23.71 10.81
C LYS A 496 3.95 -22.76 11.74
N LEU A 497 5.22 -23.03 12.01
CA LEU A 497 6.07 -22.22 12.89
C LEU A 497 6.17 -20.75 12.41
N PHE A 498 6.44 -20.53 11.13
CA PHE A 498 6.52 -19.18 10.56
C PHE A 498 5.17 -18.47 10.58
N LEU A 499 4.07 -19.16 10.22
CA LEU A 499 2.73 -18.60 10.27
C LEU A 499 2.33 -18.20 11.72
N ASN A 500 2.61 -19.07 12.70
CA ASN A 500 2.42 -18.76 14.12
C ASN A 500 3.29 -17.58 14.57
N GLY A 501 4.55 -17.52 14.13
CA GLY A 501 5.49 -16.42 14.39
C GLY A 501 4.97 -15.07 13.94
N ILE A 502 4.57 -14.98 12.67
CA ILE A 502 4.08 -13.76 12.03
C ILE A 502 2.74 -13.31 12.65
N ALA A 503 1.83 -14.24 12.92
CA ALA A 503 0.57 -13.93 13.60
C ALA A 503 0.81 -13.41 15.04
N TRP A 504 1.73 -14.04 15.79
CA TRP A 504 2.05 -13.64 17.16
C TRP A 504 2.70 -12.26 17.24
N THR A 505 3.64 -11.93 16.34
CA THR A 505 4.25 -10.58 16.29
C THR A 505 3.23 -9.52 15.91
N ALA A 506 2.23 -9.87 15.08
CA ALA A 506 1.14 -8.97 14.70
C ALA A 506 0.08 -8.78 15.80
N HIS A 507 0.30 -9.35 16.99
CA HIS A 507 -0.64 -9.38 18.11
C HIS A 507 -1.98 -10.07 17.82
N VAL A 508 -1.95 -11.06 16.91
CA VAL A 508 -3.07 -11.98 16.67
C VAL A 508 -2.99 -13.12 17.68
N GLU A 509 -4.15 -13.57 18.18
CA GLU A 509 -4.21 -14.78 18.99
C GLU A 509 -3.94 -16.01 18.11
N VAL A 510 -2.80 -16.67 18.33
CA VAL A 510 -2.49 -17.93 17.65
C VAL A 510 -3.34 -19.04 18.25
N PRO A 511 -4.14 -19.79 17.46
CA PRO A 511 -4.94 -20.89 17.98
C PRO A 511 -4.07 -21.94 18.67
N THR A 512 -4.60 -22.65 19.67
CA THR A 512 -3.86 -23.71 20.37
C THR A 512 -3.42 -24.87 19.45
N THR A 513 -4.08 -25.02 18.30
CA THR A 513 -3.76 -25.95 17.20
C THR A 513 -2.75 -25.38 16.18
N GLY A 514 -2.25 -24.17 16.39
CA GLY A 514 -1.51 -23.37 15.42
C GLY A 514 -2.40 -22.73 14.36
N VAL A 515 -1.80 -21.84 13.56
CA VAL A 515 -2.44 -21.23 12.39
C VAL A 515 -2.77 -22.34 11.36
N PRO A 516 -3.98 -22.36 10.77
CA PRO A 516 -4.32 -23.27 9.69
C PRO A 516 -3.35 -23.15 8.51
N ILE A 517 -2.57 -24.21 8.26
CA ILE A 517 -1.42 -24.20 7.33
C ILE A 517 -1.76 -24.43 5.86
N GLY A 518 -3.04 -24.61 5.52
CA GLY A 518 -3.51 -24.98 4.19
C GLY A 518 -2.95 -26.31 3.66
N LYS A 519 -3.32 -26.66 2.43
CA LYS A 519 -2.59 -27.65 1.63
C LYS A 519 -1.62 -26.92 0.72
N VAL A 520 -0.40 -27.42 0.62
CA VAL A 520 0.67 -26.89 -0.24
C VAL A 520 1.28 -28.09 -0.95
N GLY A 521 1.05 -28.21 -2.25
CA GLY A 521 1.75 -29.15 -3.14
C GLY A 521 2.88 -28.44 -3.89
N VAL A 522 3.47 -29.13 -4.88
CA VAL A 522 4.52 -28.49 -5.68
C VAL A 522 3.98 -27.34 -6.55
N GLU A 523 2.72 -27.38 -6.98
CA GLU A 523 2.14 -26.32 -7.83
C GLU A 523 2.10 -24.99 -7.07
N GLU A 524 1.70 -25.00 -5.79
CA GLU A 524 1.76 -23.81 -4.94
C GLU A 524 3.20 -23.36 -4.65
N LEU A 525 4.15 -24.30 -4.52
CA LEU A 525 5.57 -23.97 -4.36
C LEU A 525 6.18 -23.38 -5.64
N LEU A 526 5.64 -23.66 -6.82
CA LEU A 526 6.12 -23.14 -8.11
C LEU A 526 5.61 -21.71 -8.43
N VAL A 527 4.76 -21.12 -7.58
CA VAL A 527 4.22 -19.77 -7.81
C VAL A 527 5.22 -18.70 -7.34
N GLY A 528 5.51 -17.75 -8.24
CA GLY A 528 6.22 -16.52 -7.88
C GLY A 528 7.73 -16.65 -7.69
N HIS A 529 8.35 -17.67 -8.27
CA HIS A 529 9.81 -17.86 -8.23
C HIS A 529 10.59 -16.65 -8.76
N ASP A 530 11.68 -16.32 -8.06
CA ASP A 530 12.64 -15.28 -8.46
C ASP A 530 13.47 -15.68 -9.70
N GLU A 531 13.60 -16.98 -9.95
CA GLU A 531 14.33 -17.58 -11.09
C GLU A 531 13.40 -18.36 -12.03
N PRO A 532 13.68 -18.43 -13.35
CA PRO A 532 12.95 -19.30 -14.26
C PRO A 532 13.20 -20.77 -13.92
N ILE A 533 12.14 -21.58 -14.00
CA ILE A 533 12.20 -23.03 -13.74
C ILE A 533 13.22 -23.70 -14.69
N PRO A 534 14.27 -24.38 -14.18
CA PRO A 534 15.26 -25.06 -15.01
C PRO A 534 14.64 -26.18 -15.88
N PRO A 535 15.12 -26.42 -17.11
CA PRO A 535 14.61 -27.49 -17.98
C PRO A 535 14.76 -28.91 -17.40
N ASP A 536 15.70 -29.11 -16.49
CA ASP A 536 15.98 -30.36 -15.77
C ASP A 536 15.31 -30.43 -14.38
N PHE A 537 14.43 -29.47 -14.05
CA PHE A 537 13.72 -29.46 -12.77
C PHE A 537 12.90 -30.74 -12.56
N ASN A 538 13.31 -31.54 -11.57
CA ASN A 538 12.63 -32.78 -11.21
C ASN A 538 11.43 -32.52 -10.28
N LYS A 539 10.32 -32.07 -10.87
CA LYS A 539 9.03 -31.88 -10.20
C LYS A 539 8.60 -33.10 -9.38
N ALA A 540 8.70 -34.30 -9.96
CA ALA A 540 8.29 -35.55 -9.32
C ALA A 540 9.06 -35.84 -8.01
N ARG A 541 10.33 -35.43 -7.91
CA ARG A 541 11.10 -35.51 -6.66
C ARG A 541 10.52 -34.60 -5.58
N ILE A 542 10.13 -33.38 -5.93
CA ILE A 542 9.55 -32.42 -4.97
C ILE A 542 8.15 -32.87 -4.56
N ASP A 543 7.32 -33.32 -5.51
CA ASP A 543 6.00 -33.90 -5.23
C ASP A 543 6.11 -35.08 -4.24
N ALA A 544 7.07 -36.01 -4.46
CA ALA A 544 7.30 -37.14 -3.56
C ALA A 544 7.73 -36.70 -2.15
N MET A 545 8.60 -35.69 -2.05
CA MET A 545 9.09 -35.15 -0.77
C MET A 545 7.98 -34.44 0.03
N VAL A 546 7.17 -33.61 -0.62
CA VAL A 546 6.02 -32.94 0.01
C VAL A 546 4.95 -33.95 0.44
N ALA A 547 4.71 -34.99 -0.39
CA ALA A 547 3.82 -36.08 -0.05
C ALA A 547 4.35 -36.99 1.08
N GLU A 548 5.67 -37.04 1.31
CA GLU A 548 6.25 -37.74 2.46
C GLU A 548 6.03 -36.97 3.76
N TRP A 549 6.26 -35.66 3.77
CA TRP A 549 6.01 -34.79 4.94
C TRP A 549 4.53 -34.57 5.29
N SER A 550 3.61 -34.99 4.41
CA SER A 550 2.16 -34.84 4.60
C SER A 550 1.47 -36.12 5.11
N LYS A 551 2.23 -37.12 5.55
CA LYS A 551 1.77 -38.39 6.15
C LYS A 551 1.80 -38.34 7.67
#